data_AF-A0A0W0ZJH0-F1
#
_entry.id   AF-A0A0W0ZJH0-F1
#
_cell.length_a   1.000
_cell.length_b   1.000
_cell.length_c   1.000
_cell.angle_alpha   90.00
_cell.angle_beta   90.00
_cell.angle_gamma   90.00
#
_symmetry.space_group_name_H-M   'P 1'
#
loop_
_entity.id
_entity.type
_entity.pdbx_description
1 polymer ?
#
loop_
_entity_poly.entity_id
_entity_poly.type
_entity_poly.pdbx_seq_one_letter_code
_entity_poly.pdbx_strand_id
1 'polypeptide(L)'
;MQSKFAFFPSHQHFSIDSFDNAFRRLVLSAFMRRFNSVADARLYLAICGIDIELTIKIFLSMEKTGILDTPISEAIFAPVGCGDIANALCRLITGDEMITVKNEAQSIIELSKALQENLPQIIRIDIPGHSYVMLAYEKTSEGIWGYIYQSNVAYGMEDNTFSLAAWLMDAKSCKTNLSEHLQKLAQLMEPTVSNSVKEIIYLELYCARPIIDVKTPANTQQIISYMNENLSLKYKIRAVRAKDMLLVAERIQRIISQHPEEQQQSLDSYISKIRTELEESNESEFYPAAEHM
;
A
#
# COMPACT_ATOMS: atom_id res chain seq x y z
N MET A 1 30.38 -24.34 7.48
CA MET A 1 28.93 -24.12 7.63
C MET A 1 28.37 -23.65 6.30
N GLN A 2 27.50 -24.44 5.68
CA GLN A 2 26.91 -24.13 4.37
C GLN A 2 25.88 -23.00 4.49
N SER A 3 26.03 -21.99 3.64
CA SER A 3 25.10 -20.89 3.43
C SER A 3 23.73 -21.43 2.98
N LYS A 4 22.68 -21.22 3.79
CA LYS A 4 21.28 -21.52 3.47
C LYS A 4 20.55 -20.30 2.88
N PHE A 5 21.11 -19.67 1.84
CA PHE A 5 20.44 -18.59 1.10
C PHE A 5 20.07 -18.98 -0.35
N ALA A 6 19.88 -20.27 -0.62
CA ALA A 6 19.30 -20.71 -1.90
C ALA A 6 17.77 -20.80 -1.75
N PHE A 7 17.07 -19.67 -1.83
CA PHE A 7 15.60 -19.66 -1.82
C PHE A 7 14.98 -20.13 -3.14
N PHE A 8 15.78 -20.37 -4.20
CA PHE A 8 15.21 -20.74 -5.51
C PHE A 8 16.06 -21.77 -6.29
N PRO A 9 15.44 -22.83 -6.84
CA PRO A 9 16.08 -23.76 -7.76
C PRO A 9 16.31 -23.11 -9.14
N SER A 10 17.43 -23.47 -9.78
CA SER A 10 18.08 -22.83 -10.93
C SER A 10 17.36 -22.94 -12.30
N HIS A 11 16.03 -23.10 -12.33
CA HIS A 11 15.22 -23.14 -13.56
C HIS A 11 13.89 -22.39 -13.40
N GLN A 12 13.91 -21.19 -12.83
CA GLN A 12 12.68 -20.43 -12.56
C GLN A 12 12.05 -19.90 -13.85
N HIS A 13 10.92 -20.49 -14.24
CA HIS A 13 9.91 -19.75 -14.98
C HIS A 13 9.45 -18.57 -14.12
N PHE A 14 9.91 -17.37 -14.47
CA PHE A 14 9.45 -16.14 -13.83
C PHE A 14 8.00 -15.87 -14.28
N SER A 15 7.03 -16.16 -13.39
CA SER A 15 5.61 -15.88 -13.62
C SER A 15 5.10 -14.77 -12.69
N ILE A 16 3.97 -14.17 -13.06
CA ILE A 16 3.28 -13.20 -12.19
C ILE A 16 2.81 -13.86 -10.88
N ASP A 17 2.40 -15.13 -10.92
CA ASP A 17 2.08 -15.89 -9.69
C ASP A 17 3.31 -16.04 -8.77
N SER A 18 4.49 -16.24 -9.36
CA SER A 18 5.73 -16.34 -8.59
C SER A 18 6.05 -15.01 -7.92
N PHE A 19 5.80 -13.89 -8.61
CA PHE A 19 5.89 -12.56 -8.01
C PHE A 19 4.88 -12.38 -6.87
N ASP A 20 3.59 -12.65 -7.08
CA ASP A 20 2.56 -12.46 -6.04
C ASP A 20 2.91 -13.28 -4.80
N ASN A 21 3.29 -14.54 -4.96
CA ASN A 21 3.69 -15.39 -3.84
C ASN A 21 4.92 -14.82 -3.09
N ALA A 22 5.96 -14.39 -3.81
CA ALA A 22 7.14 -13.80 -3.20
C ALA A 22 6.83 -12.48 -2.48
N PHE A 23 6.09 -11.58 -3.12
CA PHE A 23 5.71 -10.29 -2.58
C PHE A 23 4.78 -10.45 -1.37
N ARG A 24 3.74 -11.28 -1.46
CA ARG A 24 2.84 -11.60 -0.34
C ARG A 24 3.61 -12.12 0.86
N ARG A 25 4.52 -13.09 0.67
CA ARG A 25 5.37 -13.60 1.75
C ARG A 25 6.25 -12.52 2.36
N LEU A 26 6.82 -11.63 1.53
CA LEU A 26 7.61 -10.50 1.99
C LEU A 26 6.79 -9.55 2.86
N VAL A 27 5.62 -9.08 2.38
CA VAL A 27 4.76 -8.15 3.12
C VAL A 27 4.29 -8.77 4.44
N LEU A 28 3.78 -10.00 4.41
CA LEU A 28 3.26 -10.65 5.61
C LEU A 28 4.37 -10.96 6.62
N SER A 29 5.56 -11.38 6.16
CA SER A 29 6.70 -11.59 7.05
C SER A 29 7.19 -10.27 7.66
N ALA A 30 7.24 -9.19 6.88
CA ALA A 30 7.65 -7.87 7.38
C ALA A 30 6.64 -7.35 8.40
N PHE A 31 5.34 -7.48 8.11
CA PHE A 31 4.27 -7.10 9.03
C PHE A 31 4.38 -7.84 10.37
N MET A 32 4.59 -9.16 10.35
CA MET A 32 4.70 -9.95 11.60
C MET A 32 5.94 -9.64 12.42
N ARG A 33 7.01 -9.17 11.79
CA ARG A 33 8.28 -8.87 12.46
C ARG A 33 8.48 -7.40 12.78
N ARG A 34 7.55 -6.53 12.41
CA ARG A 34 7.71 -5.06 12.44
C ARG A 34 8.14 -4.47 13.79
N PHE A 35 7.88 -5.17 14.90
CA PHE A 35 8.27 -4.74 16.25
C PHE A 35 9.59 -5.36 16.75
N ASN A 36 10.20 -6.29 16.00
CA ASN A 36 11.37 -7.03 16.45
C ASN A 36 12.65 -6.18 16.45
N SER A 37 12.80 -5.31 15.45
CA SER A 37 13.99 -4.48 15.24
C SER A 37 13.65 -3.27 14.36
N VAL A 38 14.53 -2.26 14.37
CA VAL A 38 14.44 -1.10 13.46
C VAL A 38 14.51 -1.55 12.00
N ALA A 39 15.37 -2.51 11.68
CA ALA A 39 15.49 -3.03 10.31
C ALA A 39 14.19 -3.69 9.81
N ASP A 40 13.51 -4.46 10.69
CA ASP A 40 12.22 -5.07 10.37
C ASP A 40 11.11 -4.02 10.22
N ALA A 41 11.09 -3.00 11.08
CA ALA A 41 10.18 -1.86 10.98
C ALA A 41 10.38 -1.09 9.67
N ARG A 42 11.64 -0.76 9.35
CA ARG A 42 12.04 -0.04 8.13
C ARG A 42 11.63 -0.81 6.89
N LEU A 43 11.82 -2.13 6.85
CA LEU A 43 11.36 -2.94 5.72
C LEU A 43 9.84 -2.81 5.52
N TYR A 44 9.07 -3.01 6.59
CA TYR A 44 7.60 -2.95 6.50
C TYR A 44 7.12 -1.56 6.08
N LEU A 45 7.66 -0.50 6.69
CA LEU A 45 7.31 0.88 6.36
C LEU A 45 7.71 1.25 4.94
N ALA A 46 8.89 0.82 4.47
CA ALA A 46 9.33 1.05 3.09
C ALA A 46 8.41 0.37 2.05
N ILE A 47 7.88 -0.83 2.35
CA ILE A 47 6.86 -1.48 1.52
C ILE A 47 5.59 -0.62 1.43
N CYS A 48 5.23 0.03 2.54
CA CYS A 48 4.10 0.96 2.60
C CYS A 48 4.41 2.37 2.08
N GLY A 49 5.62 2.63 1.57
CA GLY A 49 6.03 3.95 1.08
C GLY A 49 6.34 4.97 2.19
N ILE A 50 6.56 4.51 3.42
CA ILE A 50 6.84 5.35 4.58
C ILE A 50 8.34 5.35 4.89
N ASP A 51 8.90 6.55 5.07
CA ASP A 51 10.24 6.75 5.61
C ASP A 51 10.18 6.80 7.15
N ILE A 52 10.76 5.80 7.81
CA ILE A 52 10.69 5.66 9.26
C ILE A 52 11.32 6.85 10.00
N GLU A 53 12.42 7.41 9.50
CA GLU A 53 13.13 8.49 10.20
C GLU A 53 12.32 9.78 10.12
N LEU A 54 11.87 10.13 8.90
CA LEU A 54 11.03 11.31 8.70
C LEU A 54 9.74 11.21 9.51
N THR A 55 9.07 10.05 9.52
CA THR A 55 7.83 9.86 10.28
C THR A 55 8.07 9.98 11.79
N ILE A 56 9.16 9.41 12.33
CA ILE A 56 9.50 9.58 13.75
C ILE A 56 9.73 11.06 14.06
N LYS A 57 10.45 11.80 13.22
CA LYS A 57 10.68 13.26 13.41
C LYS A 57 9.36 14.05 13.43
N ILE A 58 8.43 13.73 12.55
CA ILE A 58 7.09 14.32 12.52
C ILE A 58 6.34 14.00 13.82
N PHE A 59 6.32 12.73 14.24
CA PHE A 59 5.60 12.33 15.45
C PHE A 59 6.21 12.84 16.74
N LEU A 60 7.54 12.98 16.83
CA LEU A 60 8.19 13.68 17.94
C LEU A 60 7.77 15.16 18.00
N SER A 61 7.56 15.79 16.85
CA SER A 61 7.05 17.16 16.80
C SER A 61 5.58 17.24 17.25
N MET A 62 4.76 16.26 16.85
CA MET A 62 3.35 16.16 17.26
C MET A 62 3.20 15.85 18.76
N GLU A 63 4.06 14.98 19.31
CA GLU A 63 4.14 14.65 20.74
C GLU A 63 4.40 15.92 21.57
N LYS A 64 5.34 16.79 21.14
CA LYS A 64 5.61 18.08 21.80
C LYS A 64 4.40 19.02 21.82
N THR A 65 3.54 18.94 20.81
CA THR A 65 2.31 19.76 20.73
C THR A 65 1.11 19.15 21.48
N GLY A 66 1.25 17.96 22.06
CA GLY A 66 0.18 17.25 22.75
C GLY A 66 -0.92 16.72 21.83
N ILE A 67 -0.64 16.56 20.52
CA ILE A 67 -1.59 16.07 19.52
C ILE A 67 -1.56 14.54 19.43
N LEU A 68 -0.46 13.91 19.84
CA LEU A 68 -0.27 12.47 19.70
C LEU A 68 -0.63 11.73 21.00
N ASP A 69 -1.77 11.02 20.98
CA ASP A 69 -2.29 10.27 22.12
C ASP A 69 -1.76 8.82 22.20
N THR A 70 -1.03 8.36 21.18
CA THR A 70 -0.51 6.98 21.05
C THR A 70 1.02 6.99 21.04
N PRO A 71 1.69 6.02 21.68
CA PRO A 71 3.15 5.93 21.62
C PRO A 71 3.67 5.90 20.18
N ILE A 72 4.76 6.63 19.90
CA ILE A 72 5.35 6.72 18.55
C ILE A 72 5.68 5.33 18.00
N SER A 73 6.19 4.43 18.85
CA SER A 73 6.52 3.04 18.49
C SER A 73 5.34 2.22 17.97
N GLU A 74 4.11 2.64 18.27
CA GLU A 74 2.87 2.06 17.74
C GLU A 74 2.30 2.90 16.59
N ALA A 75 2.29 4.23 16.76
CA ALA A 75 1.69 5.17 15.81
C ALA A 75 2.30 5.07 14.39
N ILE A 76 3.60 4.79 14.28
CA ILE A 76 4.28 4.65 12.96
C ILE A 76 3.70 3.51 12.11
N PHE A 77 3.00 2.56 12.72
CA PHE A 77 2.36 1.44 12.03
C PHE A 77 0.86 1.61 11.83
N ALA A 78 0.31 2.81 12.09
CA ALA A 78 -1.08 3.12 11.78
C ALA A 78 -1.38 2.81 10.29
N PRO A 79 -2.63 2.36 9.98
CA PRO A 79 -3.01 2.07 8.61
C PRO A 79 -2.72 3.24 7.66
N VAL A 80 -2.05 2.93 6.56
CA VAL A 80 -1.64 3.91 5.54
C VAL A 80 -2.74 4.06 4.49
N GLY A 81 -2.97 5.30 4.07
CA GLY A 81 -3.97 5.65 3.06
C GLY A 81 -3.84 4.83 1.77
N CYS A 82 -4.97 4.51 1.15
CA CYS A 82 -5.03 3.70 -0.07
C CYS A 82 -4.24 4.31 -1.24
N GLY A 83 -4.24 5.65 -1.35
CA GLY A 83 -3.44 6.39 -2.32
C GLY A 83 -1.94 6.19 -2.15
N ASP A 84 -1.45 6.24 -0.90
CA ASP A 84 -0.01 6.07 -0.61
C ASP A 84 0.45 4.63 -0.84
N ILE A 85 -0.37 3.65 -0.46
CA ILE A 85 -0.09 2.23 -0.77
C ILE A 85 -0.07 2.00 -2.29
N ALA A 86 -1.01 2.58 -3.04
CA ALA A 86 -1.01 2.50 -4.49
C ALA A 86 0.23 3.17 -5.10
N ASN A 87 0.60 4.38 -4.64
CA ASN A 87 1.81 5.09 -5.04
C ASN A 87 3.05 4.22 -4.80
N ALA A 88 3.20 3.70 -3.57
CA ALA A 88 4.34 2.89 -3.15
C ALA A 88 4.47 1.66 -4.04
N LEU A 89 3.39 0.90 -4.22
CA LEU A 89 3.40 -0.31 -5.02
C LEU A 89 3.73 -0.03 -6.50
N CYS A 90 3.10 0.99 -7.10
CA CYS A 90 3.40 1.41 -8.46
C CYS A 90 4.87 1.84 -8.62
N ARG A 91 5.39 2.61 -7.65
CA ARG A 91 6.78 3.07 -7.64
C ARG A 91 7.76 1.93 -7.50
N LEU A 92 7.47 0.97 -6.63
CA LEU A 92 8.29 -0.23 -6.44
C LEU A 92 8.37 -1.03 -7.74
N ILE A 93 7.23 -1.30 -8.37
CA ILE A 93 7.16 -2.17 -9.55
C ILE A 93 7.66 -1.48 -10.83
N THR A 94 7.35 -0.19 -11.00
CA THR A 94 7.54 0.49 -12.29
C THR A 94 8.56 1.63 -12.25
N GLY A 95 9.02 2.04 -11.05
CA GLY A 95 9.83 3.24 -10.86
C GLY A 95 9.04 4.55 -10.96
N ASP A 96 7.72 4.50 -11.15
CA ASP A 96 6.81 5.64 -11.27
C ASP A 96 5.59 5.40 -10.36
N GLU A 97 5.14 6.42 -9.63
CA GLU A 97 3.97 6.33 -8.75
C GLU A 97 2.65 6.13 -9.54
N MET A 98 2.68 6.32 -10.86
CA MET A 98 1.56 6.19 -11.77
C MET A 98 0.37 7.08 -11.36
N ILE A 99 0.64 8.26 -10.78
CA ILE A 99 -0.41 9.21 -10.37
C ILE A 99 -1.25 9.60 -11.57
N THR A 100 -2.57 9.45 -11.47
CA THR A 100 -3.50 9.89 -12.51
C THR A 100 -3.58 11.42 -12.51
N VAL A 101 -3.48 12.02 -13.69
CA VAL A 101 -3.56 13.47 -13.83
C VAL A 101 -5.02 13.91 -13.70
N LYS A 102 -5.27 15.13 -13.23
CA LYS A 102 -6.65 15.60 -12.95
C LYS A 102 -7.54 15.74 -14.18
N ASN A 103 -7.01 15.60 -15.39
CA ASN A 103 -7.72 15.93 -16.61
C ASN A 103 -8.56 14.75 -17.10
N GLU A 104 -9.87 14.91 -16.92
CA GLU A 104 -10.98 14.09 -17.43
C GLU A 104 -11.14 12.68 -16.84
N ALA A 105 -12.41 12.29 -16.68
CA ALA A 105 -12.79 10.94 -16.30
C ALA A 105 -12.56 10.00 -17.48
N GLN A 106 -12.03 8.81 -17.21
CA GLN A 106 -11.70 7.81 -18.24
C GLN A 106 -12.75 6.71 -18.29
N SER A 107 -12.83 6.01 -19.43
CA SER A 107 -13.83 4.97 -19.65
C SER A 107 -13.39 3.58 -19.18
N ILE A 108 -14.27 2.87 -18.46
CA ILE A 108 -14.07 1.46 -18.07
C ILE A 108 -14.03 0.56 -19.31
N ILE A 109 -14.77 0.90 -20.36
CA ILE A 109 -14.80 0.13 -21.60
C ILE A 109 -13.43 0.17 -22.27
N GLU A 110 -12.76 1.32 -22.27
CA GLU A 110 -11.41 1.48 -22.82
C GLU A 110 -10.39 0.72 -21.98
N LEU A 111 -10.48 0.77 -20.65
CA LEU A 111 -9.64 -0.05 -19.76
C LEU A 111 -9.83 -1.54 -20.07
N SER A 112 -11.09 -1.98 -20.18
CA SER A 112 -11.42 -3.38 -20.48
C SER A 112 -10.84 -3.83 -21.81
N LYS A 113 -10.86 -2.97 -22.84
CA LYS A 113 -10.21 -3.24 -24.14
C LYS A 113 -8.69 -3.32 -24.01
N ALA A 114 -8.06 -2.38 -23.29
CA ALA A 114 -6.61 -2.37 -23.11
C ALA A 114 -6.09 -3.66 -22.44
N LEU A 115 -6.83 -4.20 -21.48
CA LEU A 115 -6.48 -5.47 -20.83
C LEU A 115 -6.52 -6.69 -21.77
N GLN A 116 -7.18 -6.60 -22.93
CA GLN A 116 -7.27 -7.70 -23.90
C GLN A 116 -6.05 -7.80 -24.82
N GLU A 117 -5.23 -6.74 -24.90
CA GLU A 117 -4.21 -6.58 -25.93
C GLU A 117 -2.79 -6.91 -25.43
N ASN A 118 -2.39 -6.41 -24.26
CA ASN A 118 -0.96 -6.29 -23.92
C ASN A 118 -0.60 -6.78 -22.51
N LEU A 119 -0.95 -8.01 -22.17
CA LEU A 119 -0.60 -8.62 -20.87
C LEU A 119 0.88 -9.04 -20.78
N PRO A 120 1.51 -9.00 -19.58
CA PRO A 120 0.95 -8.55 -18.31
C PRO A 120 1.06 -7.03 -18.10
N GLN A 121 0.11 -6.47 -17.36
CA GLN A 121 0.00 -5.04 -17.08
C GLN A 121 -0.27 -4.78 -15.61
N ILE A 122 0.31 -3.71 -15.10
CA ILE A 122 -0.09 -3.09 -13.84
C ILE A 122 -0.99 -1.89 -14.15
N ILE A 123 -2.05 -1.76 -13.37
CA ILE A 123 -3.06 -0.72 -13.51
C ILE A 123 -3.26 -0.08 -12.15
N ARG A 124 -3.00 1.22 -12.05
CA ARG A 124 -3.48 2.02 -10.92
C ARG A 124 -4.88 2.48 -11.26
N ILE A 125 -5.83 2.27 -10.36
CA ILE A 125 -7.21 2.77 -10.48
C ILE A 125 -7.47 3.73 -9.33
N ASP A 126 -7.99 4.90 -9.67
CA ASP A 126 -8.48 5.90 -8.73
C ASP A 126 -9.98 6.10 -8.97
N ILE A 127 -10.77 5.89 -7.93
CA ILE A 127 -12.21 6.17 -7.84
C ILE A 127 -12.45 7.16 -6.70
N PRO A 128 -13.65 7.74 -6.55
CA PRO A 128 -13.88 8.70 -5.48
C PRO A 128 -13.67 8.04 -4.11
N GLY A 129 -12.74 8.59 -3.34
CA GLY A 129 -12.43 8.12 -1.99
C GLY A 129 -11.57 6.86 -1.92
N HIS A 130 -11.12 6.28 -3.04
CA HIS A 130 -10.31 5.06 -3.02
C HIS A 130 -9.34 4.93 -4.20
N SER A 131 -8.15 4.39 -3.92
CA SER A 131 -7.10 4.11 -4.90
C SER A 131 -6.55 2.70 -4.68
N TYR A 132 -6.38 1.93 -5.75
CA TYR A 132 -5.84 0.58 -5.67
C TYR A 132 -5.11 0.17 -6.94
N VAL A 133 -4.43 -0.98 -6.88
CA VAL A 133 -3.63 -1.49 -7.99
C VAL A 133 -4.12 -2.86 -8.42
N MET A 134 -4.34 -3.03 -9.72
CA MET A 134 -4.57 -4.32 -10.36
C MET A 134 -3.30 -4.77 -11.08
N LEU A 135 -3.01 -6.07 -11.02
CA LEU A 135 -1.97 -6.73 -11.78
C LEU A 135 -2.62 -7.79 -12.68
N ALA A 136 -2.91 -7.41 -13.92
CA ALA A 136 -3.53 -8.27 -14.92
C ALA A 136 -2.47 -9.07 -15.68
N TYR A 137 -2.66 -10.38 -15.86
CA TYR A 137 -1.62 -11.18 -16.52
C TYR A 137 -2.08 -12.37 -17.36
N GLU A 138 -3.25 -12.96 -17.07
CA GLU A 138 -3.71 -14.15 -17.80
C GLU A 138 -5.03 -13.87 -18.49
N LYS A 139 -5.14 -14.27 -19.76
CA LYS A 139 -6.38 -14.24 -20.53
C LYS A 139 -6.93 -15.66 -20.67
N THR A 140 -8.14 -15.88 -20.20
CA THR A 140 -8.86 -17.15 -20.32
C THR A 140 -10.18 -16.95 -21.08
N SER A 141 -10.94 -18.02 -21.29
CA SER A 141 -12.30 -17.94 -21.85
C SER A 141 -13.29 -17.19 -20.95
N GLU A 142 -13.01 -17.11 -19.65
CA GLU A 142 -13.86 -16.47 -18.64
C GLU A 142 -13.51 -14.99 -18.41
N GLY A 143 -12.40 -14.52 -18.98
CA GLY A 143 -11.96 -13.13 -18.86
C GLY A 143 -10.47 -12.99 -18.57
N ILE A 144 -10.10 -11.83 -18.05
CA ILE A 144 -8.74 -11.51 -17.62
C ILE A 144 -8.60 -11.81 -16.13
N TRP A 145 -7.56 -12.55 -15.77
CA TRP A 145 -7.24 -12.94 -14.41
C TRP A 145 -5.98 -12.25 -13.92
N GLY A 146 -5.92 -12.05 -12.60
CA GLY A 146 -4.78 -11.41 -11.96
C GLY A 146 -5.01 -11.12 -10.49
N TYR A 147 -4.34 -10.10 -9.97
CA TYR A 147 -4.32 -9.77 -8.55
C TYR A 147 -4.72 -8.33 -8.29
N ILE A 148 -5.25 -8.08 -7.09
CA ILE A 148 -5.58 -6.74 -6.60
C ILE A 148 -4.75 -6.49 -5.34
N TYR A 149 -4.18 -5.30 -5.22
CA TYR A 149 -3.45 -4.84 -4.04
C TYR A 149 -4.07 -3.52 -3.57
N GLN A 150 -4.47 -3.48 -2.30
CA GLN A 150 -5.13 -2.33 -1.72
C GLN A 150 -4.98 -2.27 -0.19
N SER A 151 -5.09 -1.06 0.35
CA SER A 151 -5.50 -0.78 1.73
C SER A 151 -6.79 0.03 1.67
N ASN A 152 -7.51 0.20 2.77
CA ASN A 152 -8.63 1.13 2.81
C ASN A 152 -8.65 1.86 4.15
N VAL A 153 -8.49 3.18 4.08
CA VAL A 153 -8.51 4.10 5.23
C VAL A 153 -9.41 5.28 4.87
N ALA A 154 -10.55 4.98 4.26
CA ALA A 154 -11.51 6.00 3.84
C ALA A 154 -12.37 6.49 5.01
N TYR A 155 -12.91 7.70 4.85
CA TYR A 155 -13.96 8.20 5.73
C TYR A 155 -15.22 7.33 5.62
N GLY A 156 -15.83 6.97 6.74
CA GLY A 156 -16.89 5.96 6.81
C GLY A 156 -16.38 4.51 6.87
N MET A 157 -15.06 4.28 6.88
CA MET A 157 -14.44 2.96 7.07
C MET A 157 -13.74 2.85 8.43
N GLU A 158 -13.99 3.71 9.42
CA GLU A 158 -13.16 3.89 10.63
C GLU A 158 -12.75 2.57 11.31
N ASP A 159 -13.72 1.82 11.84
CA ASP A 159 -13.45 0.51 12.47
C ASP A 159 -13.21 -0.62 11.45
N ASN A 160 -13.37 -0.34 10.15
CA ASN A 160 -13.25 -1.28 9.04
C ASN A 160 -11.99 -1.02 8.20
N THR A 161 -11.12 -0.12 8.67
CA THR A 161 -9.89 0.22 7.96
C THR A 161 -8.98 -0.99 7.95
N PHE A 162 -8.27 -1.18 6.84
CA PHE A 162 -7.35 -2.30 6.72
C PHE A 162 -6.10 -1.90 5.95
N SER A 163 -4.95 -2.43 6.41
CA SER A 163 -3.66 -2.25 5.76
C SER A 163 -3.50 -3.18 4.55
N LEU A 164 -2.46 -2.97 3.75
CA LEU A 164 -2.08 -3.90 2.69
C LEU A 164 -1.83 -5.32 3.24
N ALA A 165 -1.19 -5.44 4.39
CA ALA A 165 -0.96 -6.73 5.03
C ALA A 165 -2.29 -7.42 5.37
N ALA A 166 -3.26 -6.67 5.88
CA ALA A 166 -4.58 -7.20 6.19
C ALA A 166 -5.34 -7.65 4.94
N TRP A 167 -5.29 -6.88 3.85
CA TRP A 167 -5.82 -7.31 2.56
C TRP A 167 -5.17 -8.62 2.08
N LEU A 168 -3.85 -8.74 2.18
CA LEU A 168 -3.11 -9.93 1.75
C LEU A 168 -3.33 -11.17 2.64
N MET A 169 -3.90 -11.02 3.83
CA MET A 169 -4.38 -12.14 4.65
C MET A 169 -5.80 -12.58 4.26
N ASP A 170 -6.55 -11.72 3.57
CA ASP A 170 -7.92 -12.01 3.14
C ASP A 170 -7.94 -12.93 1.92
N ALA A 171 -8.88 -13.88 1.89
CA ALA A 171 -9.05 -14.83 0.79
C ALA A 171 -9.41 -14.17 -0.54
N LYS A 172 -10.06 -12.99 -0.53
CA LYS A 172 -10.39 -12.18 -1.71
C LYS A 172 -9.15 -11.63 -2.41
N SER A 173 -8.01 -11.52 -1.73
CA SER A 173 -6.76 -11.03 -2.32
C SER A 173 -6.03 -12.07 -3.17
N CYS A 174 -6.56 -13.30 -3.25
CA CYS A 174 -6.06 -14.33 -4.16
C CYS A 174 -6.31 -13.94 -5.63
N LYS A 175 -5.75 -14.74 -6.54
CA LYS A 175 -5.96 -14.56 -7.97
C LYS A 175 -7.46 -14.54 -8.29
N THR A 176 -7.90 -13.50 -8.98
CA THR A 176 -9.32 -13.20 -9.22
C THR A 176 -9.61 -12.83 -10.67
N ASN A 177 -10.87 -12.90 -11.07
CA ASN A 177 -11.34 -12.48 -12.38
C ASN A 177 -11.46 -10.94 -12.42
N LEU A 178 -10.48 -10.30 -13.03
CA LEU A 178 -10.40 -8.85 -13.18
C LEU A 178 -11.44 -8.32 -14.18
N SER A 179 -11.92 -9.14 -15.12
CA SER A 179 -13.03 -8.75 -16.00
C SER A 179 -14.34 -8.62 -15.22
N GLU A 180 -14.63 -9.56 -14.31
CA GLU A 180 -15.77 -9.47 -13.41
C GLU A 180 -15.64 -8.27 -12.45
N HIS A 181 -14.43 -8.05 -11.92
CA HIS A 181 -14.13 -6.87 -11.10
C HIS A 181 -14.46 -5.56 -11.82
N LEU A 182 -14.04 -5.41 -13.08
CA LEU A 182 -14.34 -4.21 -13.88
C LEU A 182 -15.83 -4.06 -14.20
N GLN A 183 -16.58 -5.15 -14.36
CA GLN A 183 -18.03 -5.10 -14.52
C GLN A 183 -18.73 -4.58 -13.26
N LYS A 184 -18.31 -5.06 -12.09
CA LYS A 184 -18.81 -4.56 -10.80
C LYS A 184 -18.44 -3.09 -10.59
N LEU A 185 -17.21 -2.72 -10.91
CA LEU A 185 -16.78 -1.32 -10.89
C LEU A 185 -17.63 -0.46 -11.83
N ALA A 186 -18.00 -0.96 -13.01
CA ALA A 186 -18.88 -0.22 -13.93
C ALA A 186 -20.27 0.03 -13.33
N GLN A 187 -20.85 -0.98 -12.68
CA GLN A 187 -22.12 -0.83 -11.98
C GLN A 187 -22.02 0.14 -10.80
N LEU A 188 -20.90 0.12 -10.06
CA LEU A 188 -20.66 1.04 -8.95
C LEU A 188 -20.61 2.50 -9.42
N MET A 189 -19.99 2.74 -10.58
CA MET A 189 -19.82 4.08 -11.14
C MET A 189 -21.02 4.57 -11.98
N GLU A 190 -21.98 3.70 -12.29
CA GLU A 190 -23.15 4.03 -13.11
C GLU A 190 -24.19 4.84 -12.31
N PRO A 191 -24.55 6.08 -12.73
CA PRO A 191 -25.54 6.90 -12.01
C PRO A 191 -26.91 6.25 -11.84
N THR A 192 -27.31 5.39 -12.78
CA THR A 192 -28.65 4.78 -12.78
C THR A 192 -28.77 3.56 -11.86
N VAL A 193 -27.67 3.00 -11.38
CA VAL A 193 -27.67 1.87 -10.43
C VAL A 193 -28.07 2.35 -9.04
N SER A 194 -28.97 1.62 -8.36
CA SER A 194 -29.46 2.00 -7.04
C SER A 194 -28.35 1.98 -5.98
N ASN A 195 -28.44 2.89 -5.00
CA ASN A 195 -27.48 2.95 -3.90
C ASN A 195 -27.33 1.62 -3.17
N SER A 196 -28.44 0.90 -2.93
CA SER A 196 -28.39 -0.43 -2.30
C SER A 196 -27.52 -1.45 -3.04
N VAL A 197 -27.53 -1.42 -4.38
CA VAL A 197 -26.69 -2.30 -5.20
C VAL A 197 -25.23 -1.83 -5.14
N LYS A 198 -25.00 -0.52 -5.20
CA LYS A 198 -23.66 0.08 -5.05
C LYS A 198 -23.02 -0.26 -3.72
N GLU A 199 -23.78 -0.23 -2.63
CA GLU A 199 -23.30 -0.59 -1.30
C GLU A 199 -22.83 -2.05 -1.24
N ILE A 200 -23.61 -2.98 -1.81
CA ILE A 200 -23.23 -4.40 -1.91
C ILE A 200 -21.93 -4.56 -2.71
N ILE A 201 -21.85 -3.91 -3.88
CA ILE A 201 -20.65 -3.95 -4.73
C ILE A 201 -19.44 -3.38 -3.98
N TYR A 202 -19.59 -2.25 -3.29
CA TYR A 202 -18.50 -1.63 -2.55
C TYR A 202 -17.95 -2.58 -1.47
N LEU A 203 -18.84 -3.19 -0.68
CA LEU A 203 -18.45 -4.17 0.35
C LEU A 203 -17.76 -5.41 -0.26
N GLU A 204 -18.23 -5.83 -1.43
CA GLU A 204 -17.65 -6.97 -2.13
C GLU A 204 -16.21 -6.67 -2.57
N LEU A 205 -16.00 -5.52 -3.24
CA LEU A 205 -14.73 -5.15 -3.86
C LEU A 205 -13.70 -4.57 -2.87
N TYR A 206 -14.14 -3.81 -1.87
CA TYR A 206 -13.28 -2.89 -1.12
C TYR A 206 -13.31 -3.07 0.40
N CYS A 207 -13.92 -4.14 0.90
CA CYS A 207 -13.81 -4.53 2.31
C CYS A 207 -13.05 -5.85 2.45
N ALA A 208 -12.10 -5.89 3.39
CA ALA A 208 -11.44 -7.11 3.83
C ALA A 208 -12.15 -7.69 5.07
N ARG A 209 -11.89 -8.97 5.36
CA ARG A 209 -12.22 -9.59 6.64
C ARG A 209 -11.42 -8.85 7.73
N PRO A 210 -12.09 -8.34 8.77
CA PRO A 210 -11.42 -7.65 9.85
C PRO A 210 -10.44 -8.59 10.58
N ILE A 211 -9.25 -8.08 10.91
CA ILE A 211 -8.28 -8.76 11.78
C ILE A 211 -8.60 -8.48 13.25
N ILE A 212 -9.27 -7.37 13.52
CA ILE A 212 -9.73 -6.93 14.83
C ILE A 212 -11.26 -6.82 14.76
N ASP A 213 -11.94 -7.08 15.87
CA ASP A 213 -13.39 -6.98 15.94
C ASP A 213 -13.88 -5.57 15.59
N VAL A 214 -14.81 -5.51 14.63
CA VAL A 214 -15.46 -4.28 14.18
C VAL A 214 -16.57 -3.94 15.15
N LYS A 215 -16.47 -2.79 15.81
CA LYS A 215 -17.53 -2.28 16.69
C LYS A 215 -18.60 -1.54 15.90
N THR A 216 -18.17 -0.74 14.92
CA THR A 216 -19.03 0.06 14.06
C THR A 216 -18.86 -0.38 12.61
N PRO A 217 -19.87 -0.98 11.96
CA PRO A 217 -19.79 -1.31 10.54
C PRO A 217 -19.52 -0.08 9.67
N ALA A 218 -18.95 -0.31 8.49
CA ALA A 218 -18.67 0.77 7.54
C ALA A 218 -19.96 1.52 7.19
N ASN A 219 -19.90 2.85 7.16
CA ASN A 219 -21.00 3.70 6.73
C ASN A 219 -21.09 3.73 5.20
N THR A 220 -21.56 2.63 4.63
CA THR A 220 -21.67 2.44 3.18
C THR A 220 -22.55 3.51 2.52
N GLN A 221 -23.59 3.97 3.20
CA GLN A 221 -24.47 5.03 2.70
C GLN A 221 -23.69 6.33 2.47
N GLN A 222 -22.86 6.73 3.43
CA GLN A 222 -22.04 7.93 3.31
C GLN A 222 -20.98 7.80 2.21
N ILE A 223 -20.34 6.65 2.11
CA ILE A 223 -19.37 6.34 1.05
C ILE A 223 -20.04 6.45 -0.32
N ILE A 224 -21.20 5.82 -0.51
CA ILE A 224 -21.92 5.84 -1.79
C ILE A 224 -22.45 7.24 -2.10
N SER A 225 -22.91 8.02 -1.10
CA SER A 225 -23.28 9.42 -1.30
C SER A 225 -22.11 10.23 -1.84
N TYR A 226 -20.94 10.10 -1.20
CA TYR A 226 -19.71 10.77 -1.65
C TYR A 226 -19.31 10.35 -3.07
N MET A 227 -19.38 9.05 -3.38
CA MET A 227 -19.07 8.55 -4.72
C MET A 227 -20.01 9.12 -5.79
N ASN A 228 -21.32 9.18 -5.52
CA ASN A 228 -22.31 9.72 -6.43
C ASN A 228 -22.13 11.22 -6.69
N GLU A 229 -21.70 11.98 -5.68
CA GLU A 229 -21.41 13.42 -5.81
C GLU A 229 -20.12 13.71 -6.57
N ASN A 230 -19.18 12.75 -6.59
CA ASN A 230 -17.83 12.94 -7.10
C ASN A 230 -17.45 11.96 -8.22
N LEU A 231 -18.42 11.47 -9.00
CA LEU A 231 -18.22 10.43 -10.02
C LEU A 231 -17.04 10.74 -10.94
N SER A 232 -15.95 10.02 -10.73
CA SER A 232 -14.71 10.14 -11.49
C SER A 232 -13.98 8.82 -11.43
N LEU A 233 -13.77 8.20 -12.58
CA LEU A 233 -12.84 7.09 -12.73
C LEU A 233 -11.58 7.58 -13.42
N LYS A 234 -10.43 7.25 -12.85
CA LYS A 234 -9.13 7.48 -13.49
C LYS A 234 -8.28 6.23 -13.37
N TYR A 235 -7.42 6.00 -14.35
CA TYR A 235 -6.47 4.92 -14.33
C TYR A 235 -5.22 5.21 -15.16
N LYS A 236 -4.10 4.60 -14.75
CA LYS A 236 -2.89 4.50 -15.56
C LYS A 236 -2.53 3.03 -15.73
N ILE A 237 -2.12 2.67 -16.94
CA ILE A 237 -1.73 1.31 -17.32
C ILE A 237 -0.25 1.33 -17.70
N ARG A 238 0.49 0.30 -17.29
CA ARG A 238 1.86 0.08 -17.74
C ARG A 238 2.12 -1.41 -17.95
N ALA A 239 2.75 -1.73 -19.08
CA ALA A 239 3.25 -3.09 -19.31
C ALA A 239 4.37 -3.41 -18.33
N VAL A 240 4.38 -4.64 -17.83
CA VAL A 240 5.37 -5.12 -16.85
C VAL A 240 5.95 -6.46 -17.29
N ARG A 241 7.02 -6.91 -16.61
CA ARG A 241 7.60 -8.23 -16.83
C ARG A 241 7.81 -8.90 -15.48
N ALA A 242 7.35 -10.15 -15.35
CA ALA A 242 7.45 -10.91 -14.11
C ALA A 242 8.89 -10.96 -13.55
N LYS A 243 9.89 -11.10 -14.42
CA LYS A 243 11.31 -11.10 -14.03
C LYS A 243 11.71 -9.80 -13.33
N ASP A 244 11.31 -8.65 -13.87
CA ASP A 244 11.68 -7.35 -13.28
C ASP A 244 11.00 -7.16 -11.92
N MET A 245 9.74 -7.58 -11.82
CA MET A 245 8.97 -7.50 -10.58
C MET A 245 9.56 -8.38 -9.46
N LEU A 246 10.05 -9.58 -9.80
CA LEU A 246 10.74 -10.43 -8.84
C LEU A 246 12.06 -9.83 -8.37
N LEU A 247 12.85 -9.24 -9.28
CA LEU A 247 14.08 -8.52 -8.92
C LEU A 247 13.79 -7.31 -7.99
N VAL A 248 12.65 -6.65 -8.16
CA VAL A 248 12.18 -5.60 -7.25
C VAL A 248 11.91 -6.18 -5.86
N ALA A 249 11.16 -7.28 -5.75
CA ALA A 249 10.88 -7.91 -4.45
C ALA A 249 12.16 -8.31 -3.71
N GLU A 250 13.15 -8.87 -4.42
CA GLU A 250 14.46 -9.19 -3.86
C GLU A 250 15.22 -7.94 -3.39
N ARG A 251 15.15 -6.84 -4.16
CA ARG A 251 15.81 -5.59 -3.79
C ARG A 251 15.22 -5.00 -2.52
N ILE A 252 13.89 -5.00 -2.40
CA ILE A 252 13.19 -4.51 -1.19
C ILE A 252 13.63 -5.33 0.02
N GLN A 253 13.72 -6.65 -0.10
CA GLN A 253 14.17 -7.51 1.00
C GLN A 253 15.59 -7.15 1.50
N ARG A 254 16.46 -6.64 0.63
CA ARG A 254 17.82 -6.23 1.00
C ARG A 254 17.88 -4.97 1.86
N ILE A 255 16.77 -4.22 2.03
CA ILE A 255 16.71 -3.07 2.94
C ILE A 255 17.18 -3.44 4.36
N ILE A 256 16.79 -4.63 4.85
CA ILE A 256 17.22 -5.13 6.18
C ILE A 256 18.76 -5.21 6.30
N SER A 257 19.46 -5.45 5.19
CA SER A 257 20.91 -5.61 5.17
C SER A 257 21.68 -4.30 4.96
N GLN A 258 20.99 -3.18 4.71
CA GLN A 258 21.64 -1.88 4.46
C GLN A 258 22.18 -1.25 5.74
N HIS A 259 21.54 -1.53 6.88
CA HIS A 259 21.91 -1.01 8.21
C HIS A 259 22.06 -2.17 9.20
N PRO A 260 23.22 -2.85 9.24
CA PRO A 260 23.44 -4.00 10.12
C PRO A 260 23.18 -3.69 11.61
N GLU A 261 23.49 -2.46 12.04
CA GLU A 261 23.23 -1.95 13.39
C GLU A 261 21.75 -1.96 13.75
N GLU A 262 20.87 -1.70 12.77
CA GLU A 262 19.42 -1.64 12.98
C GLU A 262 18.78 -3.02 13.17
N GLN A 263 19.49 -4.12 12.87
CA GLN A 263 18.97 -5.48 13.02
C GLN A 263 18.85 -5.92 14.48
N GLN A 264 19.65 -5.31 15.37
CA GLN A 264 19.62 -5.59 16.81
C GLN A 264 19.07 -4.41 17.62
N GLN A 265 18.86 -3.26 16.98
CA GLN A 265 18.34 -2.07 17.62
C GLN A 265 16.83 -2.16 17.83
N SER A 266 16.37 -1.84 19.04
CA SER A 266 14.94 -1.72 19.34
C SER A 266 14.38 -0.39 18.81
N LEU A 267 13.09 -0.36 18.48
CA LEU A 267 12.41 0.87 18.05
C LEU A 267 12.51 1.99 19.08
N ASP A 268 12.31 1.71 20.37
CA ASP A 268 12.36 2.73 21.43
C ASP A 268 13.76 3.36 21.55
N SER A 269 14.81 2.56 21.39
CA SER A 269 16.19 3.08 21.40
C SER A 269 16.48 3.96 20.19
N TYR A 270 15.91 3.63 19.04
CA TYR A 270 16.05 4.41 17.80
C TYR A 270 15.27 5.72 17.86
N ILE A 271 14.04 5.69 18.38
CA ILE A 271 13.23 6.89 18.62
C ILE A 271 13.95 7.83 19.60
N SER A 272 14.51 7.27 20.67
CA SER A 272 15.28 8.04 21.66
C SER A 272 16.52 8.69 21.04
N LYS A 273 17.25 7.97 20.18
CA LYS A 273 18.37 8.52 19.41
C LYS A 273 17.94 9.70 18.53
N ILE A 274 16.88 9.55 17.73
CA ILE A 274 16.37 10.63 16.87
C ILE A 274 15.91 11.83 17.71
N ARG A 275 15.31 11.60 18.87
CA ARG A 275 14.91 12.67 19.80
C ARG A 275 16.11 13.50 20.24
N THR A 276 17.19 12.85 20.67
CA THR A 276 18.44 13.54 21.05
C THR A 276 19.03 14.32 19.89
N GLU A 277 19.10 13.74 18.68
CA GLU A 277 19.61 14.41 17.48
C GLU A 277 18.81 15.69 17.12
N LEU A 278 17.48 15.66 17.30
CA LEU A 278 16.63 16.84 17.10
C LEU A 278 16.84 17.92 18.16
N GLU A 279 17.11 17.55 19.41
CA GLU A 279 17.38 18.49 20.50
C GLU A 279 18.73 19.19 20.31
N GLU A 280 19.79 18.44 19.98
CA GLU A 280 21.13 18.98 19.68
C GLU A 280 21.14 19.92 18.47
N SER A 281 20.32 19.63 17.46
CA SER A 281 20.17 20.48 16.27
C SER A 281 19.51 21.83 16.61
N ASN A 282 18.55 21.84 17.54
CA ASN A 282 17.88 23.08 17.97
C ASN A 282 18.77 23.92 18.91
N GLU A 283 19.62 23.30 19.72
CA GLU A 283 20.56 24.02 20.59
C GLU A 283 21.69 24.70 19.80
N SER A 284 22.07 24.14 18.65
CA SER A 284 23.13 24.68 17.79
C SER A 284 22.72 25.96 17.04
N GLU A 285 21.42 26.24 16.88
CA GLU A 285 20.90 27.49 16.28
C GLU A 285 20.84 28.67 17.27
N PHE A 286 21.11 28.44 18.56
CA PHE A 286 21.00 29.45 19.62
C PHE A 286 22.32 30.08 20.09
N TYR A 287 23.45 29.84 19.40
CA TYR A 287 24.67 30.62 19.65
C TYR A 287 24.61 31.94 18.87
N PRO A 288 24.50 33.11 19.52
CA PRO A 288 24.70 34.38 18.84
C PRO A 288 26.15 34.39 18.36
N ALA A 289 26.36 34.77 17.10
CA ALA A 289 27.68 35.16 16.63
C ALA A 289 28.25 36.17 17.63
N ALA A 290 29.32 35.77 18.31
CA ALA A 290 30.03 36.65 19.21
C ALA A 290 30.39 37.92 18.43
N GLU A 291 29.87 39.07 18.88
CA GLU A 291 30.34 40.36 18.45
C GLU A 291 31.84 40.43 18.76
N HIS A 292 32.66 40.41 17.72
CA HIS A 292 34.02 40.87 17.81
C HIS A 292 33.98 42.39 17.99
N MET A 293 34.17 42.84 19.24
CA MET A 293 34.70 44.16 19.58
C MET A 293 36.04 44.01 20.30
#